data_AF-A0A428R5D5-F1
#
_entry.id   AF-A0A428R5D5-F1
#
_cell.length_a   1.000
_cell.length_b   1.000
_cell.length_c   1.000
_cell.angle_alpha   90.00
_cell.angle_beta   90.00
_cell.angle_gamma   90.00
#
_symmetry.space_group_name_H-M   'P 1'
#
loop_
_entity.id
_entity.type
_entity.pdbx_description
1 polymer ?
#
loop_
_entity_poly.entity_id
_entity_poly.type
_entity_poly.pdbx_seq_one_letter_code
_entity_poly.pdbx_strand_id
1 'polypeptide(L)'
;MKPLFFHLALGSLWLLLFRYCQRTSFQDPSSLFYDSDRAYTRNYSAIRELEADEFLERASWTPATAKRPWIYHGRNNFEKPDGYRICIGIPSVRREREQFTGRTIASLLDTLSPEERRLVDLKILLADDAPQNHPAWQQPWLHNVADEVLVYGQESSARTDEHQPVTSISRRSTIGDDRNKRVQLDYANVIRACRSTEADYFVLVEDDVIASRDWFRRLRKSLEETEARNTGADWFYLRLFYSETLLGWNSEEWPVYLRDCILTYTAVILVVLLVRCRSAVLEPMRSTDLVKSNVSLILQTLFWVTAYLALYFMAVALKALPCLVDIWGH
;
A
#
# COMPACT_ATOMS: atom_id res chain seq x y z
N MET A 1 3.05 -46.95 15.44
CA MET A 1 1.77 -46.41 14.92
C MET A 1 1.40 -47.18 13.67
N LYS A 2 0.15 -47.66 13.52
CA LYS A 2 -0.26 -48.30 12.25
C LYS A 2 -0.14 -47.26 11.11
N PRO A 3 0.28 -47.63 9.90
CA PRO A 3 0.49 -46.70 8.77
C PRO A 3 -0.74 -45.82 8.50
N LEU A 4 -1.94 -46.34 8.75
CA LEU A 4 -3.19 -45.59 8.65
C LEU A 4 -3.24 -44.33 9.53
N PHE A 5 -2.77 -44.39 10.79
CA PHE A 5 -2.79 -43.23 11.69
C PHE A 5 -1.88 -42.10 11.22
N PHE A 6 -0.78 -42.44 10.55
CA PHE A 6 0.15 -41.45 9.99
C PHE A 6 -0.48 -40.69 8.83
N HIS A 7 -1.12 -41.40 7.90
CA HIS A 7 -1.86 -40.76 6.80
C HIS A 7 -3.04 -39.93 7.28
N LEU A 8 -3.76 -40.40 8.31
CA LEU A 8 -4.84 -39.64 8.92
C LEU A 8 -4.33 -38.36 9.59
N ALA A 9 -3.18 -38.40 10.28
CA ALA A 9 -2.58 -37.22 10.89
C ALA A 9 -2.15 -36.17 9.84
N LEU A 10 -1.44 -36.58 8.79
CA LEU A 10 -1.06 -35.68 7.69
C LEU A 10 -2.30 -35.13 6.95
N GLY A 11 -3.28 -35.98 6.65
CA GLY A 11 -4.53 -35.53 6.03
C GLY A 11 -5.30 -34.54 6.89
N SER A 12 -5.35 -34.77 8.21
CA SER A 12 -6.00 -33.87 9.15
C SER A 12 -5.27 -32.53 9.23
N LEU A 13 -3.93 -32.54 9.31
CA LEU A 13 -3.12 -31.33 9.28
C LEU A 13 -3.28 -30.57 7.97
N TRP A 14 -3.28 -31.26 6.83
CA TRP A 14 -3.50 -30.66 5.52
C TRP A 14 -4.88 -29.98 5.45
N LEU A 15 -5.95 -30.65 5.93
CA LEU A 15 -7.29 -30.07 5.97
C LEU A 15 -7.37 -28.85 6.91
N LEU A 16 -6.71 -28.90 8.06
CA LEU A 16 -6.63 -27.76 8.98
C LEU A 16 -5.94 -26.57 8.33
N LEU A 17 -4.80 -26.81 7.66
CA LEU A 17 -4.08 -25.77 6.91
C LEU A 17 -4.93 -25.26 5.75
N PHE A 18 -5.61 -26.12 4.99
CA PHE A 18 -6.51 -25.71 3.92
C PHE A 18 -7.61 -24.78 4.42
N ARG A 19 -8.24 -25.13 5.55
CA ARG A 19 -9.25 -24.27 6.19
C ARG A 19 -8.67 -22.97 6.73
N TYR A 20 -7.46 -23.02 7.26
CA TYR A 20 -6.73 -21.82 7.70
C TYR A 20 -6.44 -20.89 6.50
N CYS A 21 -5.92 -21.43 5.39
CA CYS A 21 -5.65 -20.70 4.16
C CYS A 21 -6.95 -20.10 3.58
N GLN A 22 -8.05 -20.86 3.54
CA GLN A 22 -9.35 -20.37 3.10
C GLN A 22 -9.86 -19.19 3.95
N ARG A 23 -9.65 -19.22 5.27
CA ARG A 23 -10.10 -18.16 6.18
C ARG A 23 -9.24 -16.91 6.14
N THR A 24 -7.98 -17.04 5.79
CA THR A 24 -7.00 -15.96 5.93
C THR A 24 -6.50 -15.42 4.60
N SER A 25 -6.67 -16.12 3.48
CA SER A 25 -6.10 -15.76 2.17
C SER A 25 -7.18 -15.38 1.17
N PHE A 26 -8.35 -14.99 1.68
CA PHE A 26 -9.49 -14.57 0.85
C PHE A 26 -9.34 -13.14 0.30
N GLN A 27 -8.45 -12.34 0.88
CA GLN A 27 -8.17 -10.95 0.47
C GLN A 27 -7.13 -10.86 -0.65
N ASP A 28 -6.37 -11.94 -0.89
CA ASP A 28 -5.28 -11.95 -1.88
C ASP A 28 -5.83 -12.36 -3.25
N PRO A 29 -5.88 -11.48 -4.27
CA PRO A 29 -6.42 -11.80 -5.60
C PRO A 29 -5.64 -12.88 -6.36
N SER A 30 -4.41 -13.17 -5.94
CA SER A 30 -3.57 -14.20 -6.54
C SER A 30 -3.74 -15.58 -5.89
N SER A 31 -4.43 -15.64 -4.74
CA SER A 31 -4.72 -16.88 -4.02
C SER A 31 -5.94 -17.59 -4.62
N LEU A 32 -5.91 -18.93 -4.64
CA LEU A 32 -7.08 -19.72 -5.06
C LEU A 32 -8.28 -19.49 -4.14
N PHE A 33 -8.03 -19.05 -2.90
CA PHE A 33 -9.06 -18.79 -1.90
C PHE A 33 -9.65 -17.39 -1.97
N TYR A 34 -9.24 -16.59 -2.97
CA TYR A 34 -9.74 -15.23 -3.16
C TYR A 34 -11.26 -15.18 -3.24
N ASP A 35 -11.84 -14.23 -2.53
CA ASP A 35 -13.27 -13.99 -2.51
C ASP A 35 -13.48 -12.48 -2.62
N SER A 36 -13.84 -12.00 -3.82
CA SER A 36 -14.00 -10.57 -4.10
C SER A 36 -15.07 -9.91 -3.23
N ASP A 37 -16.13 -10.64 -2.87
CA ASP A 37 -17.24 -10.10 -2.09
C ASP A 37 -16.80 -9.82 -0.65
N ARG A 38 -15.86 -10.62 -0.14
CA ARG A 38 -15.27 -10.44 1.19
C ARG A 38 -14.02 -9.58 1.19
N ALA A 39 -13.20 -9.65 0.13
CA ALA A 39 -11.92 -8.96 0.03
C ALA A 39 -12.08 -7.45 0.03
N TYR A 40 -13.07 -6.93 -0.70
CA TYR A 40 -13.32 -5.49 -0.82
C TYR A 40 -14.27 -4.94 0.26
N THR A 41 -14.42 -5.65 1.38
CA THR A 41 -15.20 -5.12 2.51
C THR A 41 -14.49 -3.90 3.10
N ARG A 42 -15.10 -2.72 2.87
CA ARG A 42 -14.56 -1.41 3.27
C ARG A 42 -14.74 -1.15 4.76
N ASN A 43 -14.12 -1.94 5.63
CA ASN A 43 -14.23 -1.72 7.08
C ASN A 43 -13.34 -0.54 7.52
N TYR A 44 -12.04 -0.62 7.23
CA TYR A 44 -11.08 0.41 7.64
C TYR A 44 -11.22 1.69 6.81
N SER A 45 -11.31 1.57 5.48
CA SER A 45 -11.40 2.72 4.58
C SER A 45 -12.69 3.51 4.81
N ALA A 46 -13.84 2.85 5.06
CA ALA A 46 -15.07 3.58 5.37
C ALA A 46 -14.98 4.40 6.66
N ILE A 47 -14.29 3.90 7.70
CA ILE A 47 -14.04 4.67 8.91
C ILE A 47 -13.15 5.87 8.61
N ARG A 48 -12.09 5.69 7.82
CA ARG A 48 -11.22 6.80 7.40
C ARG A 48 -11.94 7.82 6.53
N GLU A 49 -12.86 7.40 5.66
CA GLU A 49 -13.71 8.29 4.87
C GLU A 49 -14.61 9.15 5.78
N LEU A 50 -15.20 8.57 6.83
CA LEU A 50 -15.99 9.30 7.81
C LEU A 50 -15.15 10.34 8.58
N GLU A 51 -13.96 9.96 9.06
CA GLU A 51 -13.05 10.89 9.74
C GLU A 51 -12.59 12.03 8.83
N ALA A 52 -12.36 11.72 7.55
CA ALA A 52 -12.04 12.70 6.53
C ALA A 52 -13.20 13.68 6.29
N ASP A 53 -14.44 13.18 6.22
CA ASP A 53 -15.64 14.01 6.09
C ASP A 53 -15.79 14.96 7.31
N GLU A 54 -15.61 14.45 8.54
CA GLU A 54 -15.61 15.28 9.76
C GLU A 54 -14.51 16.35 9.78
N PHE A 55 -13.34 16.04 9.22
CA PHE A 55 -12.26 17.02 9.07
C PHE A 55 -12.62 18.12 8.07
N LEU A 56 -13.20 17.76 6.91
CA LEU A 56 -13.61 18.72 5.87
C LEU A 56 -14.73 19.64 6.35
N GLU A 57 -15.69 19.12 7.12
CA GLU A 57 -16.74 19.94 7.73
C GLU A 57 -16.13 21.01 8.64
N ARG A 58 -15.26 20.61 9.58
CA ARG A 58 -14.55 21.56 10.47
C ARG A 58 -13.73 22.58 9.68
N ALA A 59 -13.01 22.13 8.66
CA ALA A 59 -12.22 23.01 7.80
C ALA A 59 -13.12 24.02 7.06
N SER A 60 -14.32 23.63 6.64
CA SER A 60 -15.24 24.51 5.89
C SER A 60 -15.80 25.65 6.74
N TRP A 61 -16.05 25.42 8.03
CA TRP A 61 -16.57 26.44 8.96
C TRP A 61 -15.51 27.42 9.48
N THR A 62 -14.24 27.21 9.12
CA THR A 62 -13.13 28.05 9.61
C THR A 62 -12.99 29.31 8.75
N PRO A 63 -12.97 30.52 9.34
CA PRO A 63 -12.72 31.74 8.59
C PRO A 63 -11.33 31.72 7.92
N ALA A 64 -11.28 31.90 6.61
CA ALA A 64 -10.03 31.93 5.83
C ALA A 64 -9.04 33.01 6.31
N THR A 65 -9.54 34.05 6.99
CA THR A 65 -8.76 35.17 7.54
C THR A 65 -8.06 34.88 8.86
N ALA A 66 -8.34 33.74 9.51
CA ALA A 66 -7.62 33.30 10.70
C ALA A 66 -6.22 32.82 10.29
N LYS A 67 -5.30 33.75 10.00
CA LYS A 67 -3.89 33.58 9.53
C LYS A 67 -3.38 32.12 9.58
N ARG A 68 -3.89 31.32 8.62
CA ARG A 68 -3.77 29.85 8.53
C ARG A 68 -4.31 29.12 9.81
N PRO A 69 -5.28 28.19 9.70
CA PRO A 69 -6.03 27.61 10.83
C PRO A 69 -5.18 26.97 11.95
N TRP A 70 -5.83 26.42 12.98
CA TRP A 70 -5.21 25.54 14.00
C TRP A 70 -4.30 24.43 13.45
N ILE A 71 -4.51 24.05 12.18
CA ILE A 71 -3.64 23.23 11.33
C ILE A 71 -2.16 23.69 11.38
N TYR A 72 -1.92 24.99 11.61
CA TYR A 72 -0.61 25.64 11.68
C TYR A 72 -0.32 26.30 13.04
N HIS A 73 -1.00 25.89 14.12
CA HIS A 73 -0.63 26.34 15.47
C HIS A 73 0.88 26.12 15.69
N GLY A 74 1.65 27.21 15.82
CA GLY A 74 3.10 27.13 16.02
C GLY A 74 3.95 28.06 15.16
N ARG A 75 3.38 28.94 14.33
CA ARG A 75 4.16 29.93 13.54
C ARG A 75 4.97 30.95 14.37
N ASN A 76 4.92 30.88 15.70
CA ASN A 76 5.65 31.76 16.60
C ASN A 76 7.04 31.22 17.01
N ASN A 77 7.38 29.97 16.68
CA ASN A 77 8.74 29.47 16.83
C ASN A 77 9.45 29.56 15.47
N PHE A 78 10.48 30.40 15.40
CA PHE A 78 11.30 30.63 14.20
C PHE A 78 12.23 29.45 13.84
N GLU A 79 12.20 28.35 14.61
CA GLU A 79 13.01 27.17 14.35
C GLU A 79 12.31 26.24 13.35
N LYS A 80 13.05 25.87 12.29
CA LYS A 80 12.61 24.87 11.31
C LYS A 80 12.36 23.55 12.06
N PRO A 81 11.19 22.90 11.90
CA PRO A 81 10.96 21.60 12.53
C PRO A 81 11.99 20.57 12.05
N ASP A 82 12.39 19.67 12.95
CA ASP A 82 13.30 18.58 12.61
C ASP A 82 12.63 17.55 11.68
N GLY A 83 13.29 17.27 10.56
CA GLY A 83 12.89 16.26 9.59
C GLY A 83 12.91 16.77 8.15
N TYR A 84 12.52 15.87 7.25
CA TYR A 84 12.43 16.16 5.83
C TYR A 84 11.17 16.98 5.52
N ARG A 85 11.34 18.09 4.79
CA ARG A 85 10.25 18.83 4.16
C ARG A 85 9.76 18.07 2.94
N ILE A 86 8.46 17.86 2.85
CA ILE A 86 7.83 17.06 1.81
C ILE A 86 6.83 17.92 1.05
N CYS A 87 6.96 18.01 -0.26
CA CYS A 87 5.93 18.58 -1.13
C CYS A 87 5.00 17.45 -1.61
N ILE A 88 3.72 17.54 -1.25
CA ILE A 88 2.71 16.60 -1.71
C ILE A 88 1.97 17.20 -2.89
N GLY A 89 1.95 16.47 -4.00
CA GLY A 89 1.30 16.86 -5.23
C GLY A 89 0.11 15.97 -5.54
N ILE A 90 -1.07 16.57 -5.72
CA ILE A 90 -2.32 15.86 -6.02
C ILE A 90 -2.96 16.41 -7.29
N PRO A 91 -2.81 15.76 -8.45
CA PRO A 91 -3.61 16.05 -9.62
C PRO A 91 -5.00 15.45 -9.46
N SER A 92 -6.03 16.22 -9.82
CA SER A 92 -7.43 15.83 -9.64
C SER A 92 -8.26 16.30 -10.82
N VAL A 93 -9.16 15.44 -11.30
CA VAL A 93 -10.10 15.74 -12.38
C VAL A 93 -11.51 15.40 -11.92
N ARG A 94 -12.51 16.13 -12.42
CA ARG A 94 -13.91 15.78 -12.17
C ARG A 94 -14.21 14.34 -12.60
N ARG A 95 -14.75 13.54 -11.68
CA ARG A 95 -15.30 12.22 -11.96
C ARG A 95 -16.83 12.28 -12.11
N GLU A 96 -17.44 11.30 -12.76
CA GLU A 96 -18.91 11.31 -12.96
C GLU A 96 -19.70 10.83 -11.73
N ARG A 97 -19.16 9.84 -11.00
CA ARG A 97 -19.91 9.13 -9.95
C ARG A 97 -19.65 9.67 -8.54
N GLU A 98 -18.39 9.81 -8.18
CA GLU A 98 -17.97 10.17 -6.82
C GLU A 98 -16.71 11.02 -6.88
N GLN A 99 -16.61 12.01 -5.99
CA GLN A 99 -15.46 12.90 -5.86
C GLN A 99 -14.67 12.51 -4.63
N PHE A 100 -13.42 12.08 -4.83
CA PHE A 100 -12.57 11.57 -3.76
C PHE A 100 -11.58 12.61 -3.24
N THR A 101 -11.28 13.65 -4.03
CA THR A 101 -10.23 14.64 -3.78
C THR A 101 -10.25 15.20 -2.37
N GLY A 102 -11.43 15.61 -1.89
CA GLY A 102 -11.59 16.16 -0.54
C GLY A 102 -11.20 15.15 0.53
N ARG A 103 -11.71 13.92 0.45
CA ARG A 103 -11.42 12.86 1.41
C ARG A 103 -9.96 12.43 1.38
N THR A 104 -9.35 12.39 0.20
CA THR A 104 -7.91 12.14 0.04
C THR A 104 -7.10 13.19 0.78
N ILE A 105 -7.34 14.47 0.51
CA ILE A 105 -6.65 15.59 1.17
C ILE A 105 -6.86 15.53 2.68
N ALA A 106 -8.09 15.36 3.13
CA ALA A 106 -8.41 15.30 4.55
C ALA A 106 -7.72 14.11 5.23
N SER A 107 -7.74 12.91 4.65
CA SER A 107 -7.10 11.74 5.23
C SER A 107 -5.57 11.84 5.33
N LEU A 108 -4.95 12.67 4.50
CA LEU A 108 -3.52 12.98 4.58
C LEU A 108 -3.19 13.94 5.71
N LEU A 109 -4.12 14.83 6.08
CA LEU A 109 -3.87 15.95 7.00
C LEU A 109 -4.47 15.77 8.40
N ASP A 110 -5.57 15.03 8.53
CA ASP A 110 -6.41 14.97 9.74
C ASP A 110 -5.69 14.46 10.99
N THR A 111 -4.66 13.65 10.78
CA THR A 111 -3.86 12.97 11.81
C THR A 111 -2.48 13.58 12.01
N LEU A 112 -2.10 14.57 11.19
CA LEU A 112 -0.83 15.28 11.36
C LEU A 112 -0.90 16.20 12.58
N SER A 113 0.12 16.14 13.41
CA SER A 113 0.35 17.16 14.42
C SER A 113 0.64 18.52 13.75
N PRO A 114 0.46 19.65 14.47
CA PRO A 114 0.81 20.96 13.94
C PRO A 114 2.29 21.09 13.53
N GLU A 115 3.19 20.26 14.08
CA GLU A 115 4.61 20.26 13.70
C GLU A 115 4.86 19.49 12.41
N GLU A 116 4.24 18.31 12.28
CA GLU A 116 4.31 17.50 11.07
C GLU A 116 3.67 18.23 9.89
N ARG A 117 2.56 18.94 10.12
CA ARG A 117 1.93 19.76 9.08
C ARG A 117 2.83 20.87 8.56
N ARG A 118 3.75 21.43 9.38
CA ARG A 118 4.74 22.42 8.94
C ARG A 118 5.82 21.83 8.03
N LEU A 119 6.00 20.51 8.05
CA LEU A 119 6.91 19.80 7.14
C LEU A 119 6.26 19.46 5.80
N VAL A 120 4.94 19.60 5.68
CA VAL A 120 4.19 19.28 4.47
C VAL A 120 3.81 20.55 3.72
N ASP A 121 4.13 20.60 2.42
CA ASP A 121 3.65 21.62 1.48
C ASP A 121 2.67 20.95 0.50
N LEU A 122 1.38 21.29 0.59
CA LEU A 122 0.33 20.60 -0.15
C LEU A 122 -0.10 21.39 -1.40
N LYS A 123 0.19 20.83 -2.58
CA LYS A 123 -0.17 21.37 -3.89
C LYS A 123 -1.23 20.53 -4.56
N ILE A 124 -2.34 21.16 -4.94
CA ILE A 124 -3.47 20.48 -5.57
C ILE A 124 -3.68 21.05 -6.96
N LEU A 125 -3.60 20.20 -7.98
CA LEU A 125 -3.90 20.59 -9.36
C LEU A 125 -5.34 20.22 -9.70
N LEU A 126 -6.17 21.23 -9.97
CA LEU A 126 -7.49 21.04 -10.57
C LEU A 126 -7.29 20.93 -12.09
N ALA A 127 -7.18 19.70 -12.57
CA ALA A 127 -6.79 19.34 -13.92
C ALA A 127 -7.96 19.28 -14.92
N ASP A 128 -9.12 19.86 -14.60
CA ASP A 128 -10.21 20.03 -15.57
C ASP A 128 -9.85 21.02 -16.68
N ASP A 129 -10.47 20.88 -17.86
CA ASP A 129 -10.27 21.83 -18.99
C ASP A 129 -10.66 23.27 -18.61
N ALA A 130 -11.70 23.39 -17.80
CA ALA A 130 -12.05 24.62 -17.11
C ALA A 130 -12.06 24.32 -15.61
N PRO A 131 -11.26 25.01 -14.77
CA PRO A 131 -11.14 24.69 -13.36
C PRO A 131 -12.47 24.83 -12.60
N GLN A 132 -13.39 25.68 -13.08
CA GLN A 132 -14.73 25.86 -12.52
C GLN A 132 -15.61 24.61 -12.60
N ASN A 133 -15.26 23.66 -13.49
CA ASN A 133 -15.98 22.40 -13.59
C ASN A 133 -15.57 21.42 -12.48
N HIS A 134 -14.42 21.64 -11.83
CA HIS A 134 -13.94 20.76 -10.78
C HIS A 134 -14.81 20.94 -9.51
N PRO A 135 -15.32 19.88 -8.88
CA PRO A 135 -16.21 20.01 -7.70
C PRO A 135 -15.56 20.65 -6.48
N ALA A 136 -14.24 20.54 -6.35
CA ALA A 136 -13.44 21.25 -5.34
C ALA A 136 -13.26 22.76 -5.62
N TRP A 137 -13.64 23.27 -6.79
CA TRP A 137 -13.52 24.69 -7.12
C TRP A 137 -14.28 25.56 -6.11
N GLN A 138 -13.60 26.57 -5.55
CA GLN A 138 -14.16 27.50 -4.55
C GLN A 138 -14.77 26.84 -3.31
N GLN A 139 -14.43 25.58 -3.03
CA GLN A 139 -14.90 24.94 -1.81
C GLN A 139 -14.23 25.57 -0.58
N PRO A 140 -14.97 25.93 0.48
CA PRO A 140 -14.40 26.63 1.64
C PRO A 140 -13.23 25.88 2.29
N TRP A 141 -13.32 24.56 2.40
CA TRP A 141 -12.25 23.73 2.95
C TRP A 141 -10.96 23.82 2.13
N LEU A 142 -11.03 23.98 0.80
CA LEU A 142 -9.85 23.98 -0.07
C LEU A 142 -8.92 25.15 0.27
N HIS A 143 -9.48 26.32 0.58
CA HIS A 143 -8.73 27.52 1.03
C HIS A 143 -7.99 27.28 2.34
N ASN A 144 -8.55 26.44 3.21
CA ASN A 144 -8.04 26.24 4.56
C ASN A 144 -7.00 25.13 4.67
N VAL A 145 -7.02 24.17 3.73
CA VAL A 145 -6.16 22.96 3.79
C VAL A 145 -4.99 23.00 2.80
N ALA A 146 -5.18 23.58 1.61
CA ALA A 146 -4.18 23.63 0.56
C ALA A 146 -3.15 24.73 0.83
N ASP A 147 -1.87 24.45 0.55
CA ASP A 147 -0.84 25.50 0.52
C ASP A 147 -0.83 26.23 -0.82
N GLU A 148 -1.09 25.51 -1.92
CA GLU A 148 -1.20 26.07 -3.27
C GLU A 148 -2.21 25.28 -4.11
N VAL A 149 -3.04 26.01 -4.87
CA VAL A 149 -3.96 25.42 -5.84
C VAL A 149 -3.47 25.74 -7.24
N LEU A 150 -3.19 24.72 -8.05
CA LEU A 150 -2.76 24.85 -9.42
C LEU A 150 -3.97 24.69 -10.34
N VAL A 151 -4.04 25.52 -11.38
CA VAL A 151 -5.08 25.41 -12.41
C VAL A 151 -4.50 25.60 -13.79
N TYR A 152 -5.13 25.01 -14.79
CA TYR A 152 -4.80 25.30 -16.17
C TYR A 152 -5.52 26.57 -16.65
N GLY A 153 -4.76 27.52 -17.21
CA GLY A 153 -5.33 28.78 -17.69
C GLY A 153 -4.27 29.86 -17.95
N GLN A 154 -4.72 31.05 -18.32
CA GLN A 154 -3.86 32.25 -18.36
C GLN A 154 -3.80 32.89 -16.96
N GLU A 155 -2.75 33.64 -16.63
CA GLU A 155 -2.58 34.29 -15.32
C GLU A 155 -3.77 35.18 -14.91
N SER A 156 -4.48 35.74 -15.89
CA SER A 156 -5.69 36.56 -15.68
C SER A 156 -6.92 35.77 -15.18
N SER A 157 -6.98 34.46 -15.44
CA SER A 157 -8.06 33.58 -14.98
C SER A 157 -7.84 32.99 -13.57
N ALA A 158 -6.67 33.21 -12.97
CA ALA A 158 -6.30 32.69 -11.65
C ALA A 158 -6.64 33.63 -10.47
N ARG A 159 -7.02 34.90 -10.73
CA ARG A 159 -7.43 35.82 -9.65
C ARG A 159 -8.81 35.46 -9.13
N THR A 160 -8.84 34.61 -8.12
CA THR A 160 -10.04 34.32 -7.32
C THR A 160 -9.69 34.64 -5.88
N ASP A 161 -10.16 35.80 -5.40
CA ASP A 161 -9.99 36.36 -4.04
C ASP A 161 -8.56 36.42 -3.46
N GLU A 162 -8.26 37.46 -2.68
CA GLU A 162 -6.92 37.78 -2.13
C GLU A 162 -6.29 36.69 -1.21
N HIS A 163 -6.98 35.57 -0.96
CA HIS A 163 -6.65 34.65 0.14
C HIS A 163 -6.16 33.26 -0.30
N GLN A 164 -6.07 32.97 -1.62
CA GLN A 164 -5.54 31.70 -2.12
C GLN A 164 -4.43 31.92 -3.15
N PRO A 165 -3.24 31.32 -2.98
CA PRO A 165 -2.27 31.25 -4.07
C PRO A 165 -2.77 30.25 -5.11
N VAL A 166 -3.50 30.78 -6.09
CA VAL A 166 -3.87 30.05 -7.31
C VAL A 166 -2.82 30.34 -8.38
N THR A 167 -2.10 29.32 -8.80
CA THR A 167 -1.07 29.46 -9.84
C THR A 167 -1.58 28.87 -11.15
N SER A 168 -1.66 29.70 -12.18
CA SER A 168 -1.96 29.23 -13.53
C SER A 168 -0.75 28.54 -14.13
N ILE A 169 -0.95 27.31 -14.61
CA ILE A 169 0.08 26.53 -15.30
C ILE A 169 -0.29 26.32 -16.77
N SER A 170 0.72 26.26 -17.63
CA SER A 170 0.51 26.03 -19.05
C SER A 170 0.10 24.58 -19.30
N ARG A 171 -1.10 24.38 -19.89
CA ARG A 171 -1.40 23.11 -20.56
C ARG A 171 -0.94 23.20 -22.00
N ARG A 172 0.26 22.73 -22.28
CA ARG A 172 0.72 22.56 -23.68
C ARG A 172 0.11 21.30 -24.30
N SER A 173 -1.19 21.05 -24.10
CA SER A 173 -1.90 19.91 -24.68
C SER A 173 -2.63 20.33 -25.95
N THR A 174 -2.59 19.47 -26.95
CA THR A 174 -3.37 19.64 -28.19
C THR A 174 -4.75 19.00 -28.05
N ILE A 175 -5.77 19.56 -28.70
CA ILE A 175 -7.09 18.92 -28.83
C ILE A 175 -6.85 17.56 -29.51
N GLY A 176 -7.20 16.46 -28.83
CA GLY A 176 -6.96 15.08 -29.30
C GLY A 176 -5.83 14.32 -28.61
N ASP A 177 -5.16 14.89 -27.61
CA ASP A 177 -4.18 14.14 -26.80
C ASP A 177 -4.84 12.96 -26.07
N ASP A 178 -4.24 11.77 -26.19
CA ASP A 178 -4.66 10.56 -25.49
C ASP A 178 -4.65 10.78 -23.96
N ARG A 179 -5.54 10.09 -23.25
CA ARG A 179 -5.71 10.17 -21.79
C ARG A 179 -4.37 10.02 -21.07
N ASN A 180 -3.53 9.10 -21.51
CA ASN A 180 -2.23 8.85 -20.90
C ASN A 180 -1.31 10.08 -20.97
N LYS A 181 -1.31 10.78 -22.11
CA LYS A 181 -0.51 12.00 -22.28
C LYS A 181 -1.01 13.13 -21.38
N ARG A 182 -2.33 13.25 -21.20
CA ARG A 182 -2.91 14.23 -20.27
C ARG A 182 -2.47 13.97 -18.83
N VAL A 183 -2.61 12.73 -18.35
CA VAL A 183 -2.17 12.33 -17.00
C VAL A 183 -0.68 12.59 -16.80
N GLN A 184 0.17 12.25 -17.77
CA GLN A 184 1.61 12.54 -17.70
C GLN A 184 1.92 14.03 -17.60
N LEU A 185 1.17 14.88 -18.31
CA LEU A 185 1.32 16.34 -18.21
C LEU A 185 0.88 16.84 -16.84
N ASP A 186 -0.22 16.33 -16.29
CA ASP A 186 -0.70 16.67 -14.96
C ASP A 186 0.37 16.35 -13.91
N TYR A 187 0.95 15.14 -13.96
CA TYR A 187 2.04 14.75 -13.08
C TYR A 187 3.27 15.65 -13.26
N ALA A 188 3.70 15.89 -14.50
CA ALA A 188 4.87 16.70 -14.78
C ALA A 188 4.72 18.14 -14.25
N ASN A 189 3.51 18.70 -14.31
CA ASN A 189 3.24 20.04 -13.82
C ASN A 189 3.22 20.11 -12.30
N VAL A 190 2.58 19.14 -11.64
CA VAL A 190 2.61 19.03 -10.18
C VAL A 190 4.03 18.83 -9.66
N ILE A 191 4.81 17.93 -10.28
CA ILE A 191 6.22 17.71 -9.94
C ILE A 191 7.02 18.99 -10.13
N ARG A 192 6.81 19.74 -11.22
CA ARG A 192 7.49 21.02 -11.45
C ARG A 192 7.15 22.04 -10.37
N ALA A 193 5.88 22.13 -9.96
CA ALA A 193 5.45 23.02 -8.90
C ALA A 193 6.03 22.62 -7.53
N CYS A 194 6.21 21.33 -7.26
CA CYS A 194 6.94 20.88 -6.07
C CYS A 194 8.44 21.17 -6.17
N ARG A 195 9.05 21.04 -7.35
CA ARG A 195 10.48 21.32 -7.53
C ARG A 195 10.85 22.80 -7.35
N SER A 196 9.89 23.72 -7.45
CA SER A 196 10.12 25.14 -7.20
C SER A 196 10.10 25.49 -5.70
N THR A 197 9.96 24.51 -4.82
CA THR A 197 9.97 24.71 -3.36
C THR A 197 11.30 24.24 -2.76
N GLU A 198 11.50 24.54 -1.48
CA GLU A 198 12.65 24.07 -0.69
C GLU A 198 12.35 22.71 0.00
N ALA A 199 11.52 21.87 -0.60
CA ALA A 199 11.23 20.54 -0.08
C ALA A 199 12.39 19.58 -0.38
N ASP A 200 12.68 18.70 0.58
CA ASP A 200 13.70 17.65 0.45
C ASP A 200 13.21 16.53 -0.48
N TYR A 201 11.91 16.21 -0.42
CA TYR A 201 11.27 15.21 -1.27
C TYR A 201 9.94 15.70 -1.85
N PHE A 202 9.54 15.12 -2.98
CA PHE A 202 8.18 15.23 -3.48
C PHE A 202 7.44 13.89 -3.36
N VAL A 203 6.14 13.94 -3.09
CA VAL A 203 5.25 12.78 -3.05
C VAL A 203 4.09 13.06 -3.99
N LEU A 204 3.92 12.21 -5.00
CA LEU A 204 2.78 12.25 -5.92
C LEU A 204 1.68 11.32 -5.39
N VAL A 205 0.47 11.84 -5.22
CA VAL A 205 -0.68 11.08 -4.70
C VAL A 205 -1.86 11.27 -5.64
N GLU A 206 -2.55 10.18 -6.00
CA GLU A 206 -3.80 10.25 -6.77
C GLU A 206 -4.94 10.84 -5.93
N ASP A 207 -5.95 11.40 -6.59
CA ASP A 207 -7.10 12.01 -5.93
C ASP A 207 -8.07 11.01 -5.27
N ASP A 208 -7.85 9.70 -5.41
CA ASP A 208 -8.69 8.61 -4.91
C ASP A 208 -8.01 7.67 -3.90
N VAL A 209 -7.10 8.23 -3.09
CA VAL A 209 -6.37 7.50 -2.04
C VAL A 209 -6.90 7.85 -0.66
N ILE A 210 -7.09 6.84 0.20
CA ILE A 210 -7.37 7.05 1.62
C ILE A 210 -6.15 6.64 2.44
N ALA A 211 -5.52 7.61 3.11
CA ALA A 211 -4.30 7.37 3.89
C ALA A 211 -4.62 6.73 5.26
N SER A 212 -3.74 5.84 5.72
CA SER A 212 -3.78 5.33 7.09
C SER A 212 -3.44 6.44 8.08
N ARG A 213 -3.93 6.35 9.32
CA ARG A 213 -3.69 7.37 10.37
C ARG A 213 -2.22 7.65 10.67
N ASP A 214 -1.34 6.71 10.35
CA ASP A 214 0.09 6.76 10.67
C ASP A 214 0.98 6.80 9.43
N TRP A 215 0.41 7.15 8.26
CA TRP A 215 1.11 7.18 6.98
C TRP A 215 2.37 8.05 7.02
N PHE A 216 2.32 9.23 7.66
CA PHE A 216 3.42 10.19 7.66
C PHE A 216 4.62 9.68 8.47
N ARG A 217 4.35 9.08 9.64
CA ARG A 217 5.36 8.43 10.47
C ARG A 217 6.03 7.28 9.72
N ARG A 218 5.26 6.47 8.98
CA ARG A 218 5.78 5.38 8.14
C ARG A 218 6.63 5.89 7.00
N LEU A 219 6.20 6.97 6.34
CA LEU A 219 6.97 7.62 5.28
C LEU A 219 8.32 8.10 5.80
N ARG A 220 8.35 8.86 6.91
CA ARG A 220 9.60 9.35 7.51
C ARG A 220 10.57 8.22 7.83
N LYS A 221 10.09 7.18 8.51
CA LYS A 221 10.89 6.00 8.83
C LYS A 221 11.44 5.33 7.55
N SER A 222 10.62 5.23 6.51
CA SER A 222 11.04 4.62 5.23
C SER A 222 12.10 5.46 4.53
N LEU A 223 11.99 6.80 4.58
CA LEU A 223 13.02 7.71 4.05
C LEU A 223 14.33 7.57 4.82
N GLU A 224 14.29 7.59 6.16
CA GLU A 224 15.48 7.39 7.00
C GLU A 224 16.19 6.06 6.71
N GLU A 225 15.43 4.97 6.58
CA GLU A 225 15.98 3.66 6.22
C GLU A 225 16.54 3.62 4.80
N THR A 226 15.89 4.30 3.85
CA THR A 226 16.32 4.35 2.44
C THR A 226 17.63 5.13 2.31
N GLU A 227 17.74 6.28 2.96
CA GLU A 227 18.96 7.09 3.03
C GLU A 227 20.11 6.32 3.69
N ALA A 228 19.83 5.63 4.81
CA ALA A 228 20.85 4.83 5.50
C ALA A 228 21.38 3.67 4.64
N ARG A 229 20.50 3.00 3.88
CA ARG A 229 20.88 1.87 3.01
C ARG A 229 21.61 2.29 1.75
N ASN A 230 21.31 3.47 1.20
CA ASN A 230 21.91 3.98 -0.03
C ASN A 230 23.02 5.00 0.25
N THR A 231 23.72 4.87 1.38
CA THR A 231 24.87 5.73 1.70
C THR A 231 25.93 5.66 0.60
N GLY A 232 26.01 6.72 -0.22
CA GLY A 232 26.93 6.82 -1.35
C GLY A 232 26.35 6.43 -2.73
N ALA A 233 25.05 6.18 -2.83
CA ALA A 233 24.35 5.96 -4.09
C ALA A 233 23.07 6.80 -4.17
N ASP A 234 22.87 7.50 -5.29
CA ASP A 234 21.65 8.26 -5.52
C ASP A 234 20.49 7.33 -5.86
N TRP A 235 19.31 7.61 -5.30
CA TRP A 235 18.05 6.95 -5.67
C TRP A 235 17.05 8.01 -6.16
N PHE A 236 16.16 7.60 -7.06
CA PHE A 236 15.23 8.54 -7.72
C PHE A 236 13.77 8.35 -7.30
N TYR A 237 13.39 7.13 -6.90
CA TYR A 237 11.99 6.79 -6.68
C TYR A 237 11.84 5.78 -5.54
N LEU A 238 10.90 6.08 -4.63
CA LEU A 238 10.45 5.19 -3.57
C LEU A 238 8.95 4.95 -3.75
N ARG A 239 8.55 3.68 -3.85
CA ARG A 239 7.14 3.28 -3.91
C ARG A 239 6.66 2.88 -2.52
N LEU A 240 5.60 3.54 -2.04
CA LEU A 240 5.07 3.32 -0.68
C LEU A 240 3.99 2.24 -0.61
N PHE A 241 3.26 2.01 -1.71
CA PHE A 241 2.23 0.97 -1.79
C PHE A 241 2.25 0.31 -3.17
N TYR A 242 1.94 -0.99 -3.18
CA TYR A 242 1.73 -1.75 -4.41
C TYR A 242 0.23 -1.83 -4.69
N SER A 243 -0.16 -1.67 -5.95
CA SER A 243 -1.51 -2.04 -6.36
C SER A 243 -1.67 -3.55 -6.20
N GLU A 244 -2.87 -3.99 -5.84
CA GLU A 244 -3.20 -5.41 -5.69
C GLU A 244 -2.89 -6.23 -6.96
N THR A 245 -2.89 -5.58 -8.12
CA THR A 245 -2.52 -6.17 -9.41
C THR A 245 -1.04 -6.52 -9.55
N LEU A 246 -0.17 -5.92 -8.73
CA LEU A 246 1.25 -6.24 -8.64
C LEU A 246 1.56 -7.17 -7.45
N LEU A 247 0.54 -7.55 -6.68
CA LEU A 247 0.64 -8.53 -5.62
C LEU A 247 0.39 -9.92 -6.23
N GLY A 248 1.42 -10.77 -6.24
CA GLY A 248 1.36 -12.07 -6.91
C GLY A 248 2.72 -12.74 -7.01
N TRP A 249 2.77 -13.86 -7.74
CA TRP A 249 4.01 -14.54 -8.08
C TRP A 249 4.89 -13.65 -8.95
N ASN A 250 6.00 -13.17 -8.40
CA ASN A 250 6.97 -12.36 -9.12
C ASN A 250 8.26 -13.16 -9.34
N SER A 251 8.79 -13.15 -10.55
CA SER A 251 10.08 -13.78 -10.87
C SER A 251 11.24 -13.23 -10.03
N GLU A 252 11.13 -12.01 -9.52
CA GLU A 252 12.15 -11.37 -8.67
C GLU A 252 12.31 -12.06 -7.31
N GLU A 253 11.26 -12.72 -6.82
CA GLU A 253 11.21 -13.35 -5.49
C GLU A 253 11.48 -14.87 -5.52
N TRP A 254 12.01 -15.39 -6.64
CA TRP A 254 12.31 -16.81 -6.79
C TRP A 254 13.17 -17.42 -5.66
N PRO A 255 14.14 -16.71 -5.03
CA PRO A 255 14.92 -17.30 -3.93
C PRO A 255 14.07 -17.57 -2.70
N VAL A 256 13.08 -16.72 -2.43
CA VAL A 256 12.13 -16.87 -1.32
C VAL A 256 11.26 -18.10 -1.57
N TYR A 257 10.72 -18.26 -2.78
CA TYR A 257 9.92 -19.43 -3.14
C TYR A 257 10.73 -20.72 -3.05
N LEU A 258 11.98 -20.70 -3.52
CA LEU A 258 12.85 -21.87 -3.44
C LEU A 258 13.16 -22.25 -1.99
N ARG A 259 13.47 -21.27 -1.13
CA ARG A 259 13.68 -21.48 0.31
C ARG A 259 12.46 -22.15 0.93
N ASP A 260 11.27 -21.63 0.68
CA ASP A 260 10.04 -22.14 1.28
C ASP A 260 9.68 -23.54 0.74
N CYS A 261 9.95 -23.81 -0.54
CA CYS A 261 9.84 -25.15 -1.11
C CYS A 261 10.77 -26.14 -0.41
N ILE A 262 12.04 -25.76 -0.18
CA ILE A 262 13.02 -26.60 0.53
C ILE A 262 12.59 -26.81 1.98
N LEU A 263 12.12 -25.78 2.68
CA LEU A 263 11.62 -25.90 4.05
C LEU A 263 10.41 -26.85 4.15
N THR A 264 9.47 -26.74 3.20
CA THR A 264 8.32 -27.65 3.13
C THR A 264 8.77 -29.09 2.87
N TYR A 265 9.70 -29.28 1.92
CA TYR A 265 10.25 -30.59 1.58
C TYR A 265 10.96 -31.24 2.77
N THR A 266 11.84 -30.50 3.43
CA THR A 266 12.62 -30.96 4.59
C THR A 266 11.71 -31.28 5.78
N ALA A 267 10.69 -30.47 6.05
CA ALA A 267 9.74 -30.72 7.13
C ALA A 267 8.95 -32.03 6.93
N VAL A 268 8.42 -32.27 5.73
CA VAL A 268 7.67 -33.51 5.44
C VAL A 268 8.57 -34.75 5.55
N ILE A 269 9.80 -34.67 5.02
CA ILE A 269 10.77 -35.77 5.13
C ILE A 269 11.14 -36.04 6.58
N LEU A 270 11.42 -35.00 7.37
CA LEU A 270 11.79 -35.15 8.77
C LEU A 270 10.67 -35.81 9.58
N VAL A 271 9.41 -35.44 9.32
CA VAL A 271 8.25 -36.09 9.94
C VAL A 271 8.17 -37.58 9.57
N VAL A 272 8.37 -37.92 8.29
CA VAL A 272 8.41 -39.32 7.82
C VAL A 272 9.54 -40.10 8.51
N LEU A 273 10.75 -39.52 8.59
CA LEU A 273 11.92 -40.13 9.21
C LEU A 273 11.75 -40.33 10.71
N LEU A 274 11.20 -39.35 11.44
CA LEU A 274 10.92 -39.48 12.87
C LEU A 274 9.95 -40.62 13.16
N VAL A 275 8.89 -40.77 12.35
CA VAL A 275 7.94 -41.87 12.48
C VAL A 275 8.60 -43.22 12.17
N ARG A 276 9.50 -43.27 11.18
CA ARG A 276 10.31 -44.47 10.84
C ARG A 276 11.27 -44.84 11.98
N CYS A 277 12.04 -43.90 12.52
CA CYS A 277 12.96 -44.16 13.62
C CYS A 277 12.23 -44.67 14.87
N ARG A 278 11.08 -44.09 15.21
CA ARG A 278 10.28 -44.57 16.35
C ARG A 278 9.62 -45.93 16.12
N SER A 279 9.29 -46.30 14.88
CA SER A 279 8.73 -47.61 14.58
C SER A 279 9.80 -48.71 14.48
N ALA A 280 11.00 -48.39 14.00
CA ALA A 280 12.16 -49.30 13.95
C ALA A 280 12.67 -49.74 15.33
N VAL A 281 12.56 -48.86 16.34
CA VAL A 281 12.90 -49.19 17.75
C VAL A 281 11.94 -50.21 18.36
N LEU A 282 10.77 -50.44 17.74
CA LEU A 282 9.70 -51.31 18.26
C LEU A 282 9.64 -52.71 17.60
N GLU A 283 10.35 -52.99 16.50
CA GLU A 283 10.39 -54.34 15.88
C GLU A 283 11.76 -54.69 15.27
N PRO A 284 12.29 -55.92 15.45
CA PRO A 284 13.50 -56.38 14.77
C PRO A 284 13.23 -56.68 13.29
N MET A 285 13.83 -55.89 12.38
CA MET A 285 13.57 -55.94 10.93
C MET A 285 14.18 -57.15 10.23
N ARG A 286 13.43 -57.75 9.29
CA ARG A 286 13.84 -58.85 8.38
C ARG A 286 14.16 -58.31 6.98
N SER A 287 15.22 -58.79 6.33
CA SER A 287 15.85 -58.12 5.16
C SER A 287 14.99 -58.01 3.89
N THR A 288 13.96 -58.85 3.73
CA THR A 288 13.09 -58.90 2.54
C THR A 288 11.98 -57.85 2.52
N ASP A 289 11.65 -57.26 3.67
CA ASP A 289 10.62 -56.20 3.77
C ASP A 289 11.15 -54.82 3.41
N LEU A 290 12.47 -54.62 3.36
CA LEU A 290 13.10 -53.33 3.07
C LEU A 290 12.81 -52.84 1.65
N VAL A 291 12.86 -53.68 0.62
CA VAL A 291 12.78 -53.21 -0.77
C VAL A 291 11.35 -52.84 -1.19
N LYS A 292 10.32 -53.63 -0.84
CA LYS A 292 8.91 -53.30 -1.11
C LYS A 292 8.37 -52.18 -0.22
N SER A 293 8.82 -52.09 1.04
CA SER A 293 8.47 -51.00 1.97
C SER A 293 9.02 -49.64 1.54
N ASN A 294 10.12 -49.62 0.77
CA ASN A 294 10.74 -48.38 0.33
C ASN A 294 10.03 -47.71 -0.84
N VAL A 295 9.54 -48.46 -1.84
CA VAL A 295 8.83 -47.86 -3.00
C VAL A 295 7.49 -47.25 -2.58
N SER A 296 6.70 -47.97 -1.78
CA SER A 296 5.41 -47.45 -1.28
C SER A 296 5.59 -46.19 -0.43
N LEU A 297 6.66 -46.12 0.37
CA LEU A 297 6.96 -44.93 1.16
C LEU A 297 7.34 -43.76 0.27
N ILE A 298 8.22 -43.97 -0.70
CA ILE A 298 8.65 -42.91 -1.63
C ILE A 298 7.41 -42.31 -2.32
N LEU A 299 6.50 -43.15 -2.82
CA LEU A 299 5.26 -42.68 -3.44
C LEU A 299 4.37 -41.89 -2.47
N GLN A 300 4.25 -42.34 -1.22
CA GLN A 300 3.48 -41.66 -0.18
C GLN A 300 4.11 -40.32 0.23
N THR A 301 5.43 -40.26 0.38
CA THR A 301 6.15 -39.03 0.67
C THR A 301 6.02 -38.04 -0.48
N LEU A 302 6.19 -38.49 -1.73
CA LEU A 302 5.98 -37.66 -2.91
C LEU A 302 4.55 -37.10 -2.98
N PHE A 303 3.54 -37.92 -2.69
CA PHE A 303 2.15 -37.47 -2.62
C PHE A 303 1.96 -36.34 -1.61
N TRP A 304 2.40 -36.54 -0.36
CA TRP A 304 2.22 -35.52 0.67
C TRP A 304 3.03 -34.26 0.39
N VAL A 305 4.30 -34.40 -0.02
CA VAL A 305 5.12 -33.25 -0.44
C VAL A 305 4.40 -32.45 -1.52
N THR A 306 3.87 -33.11 -2.55
CA THR A 306 3.13 -32.45 -3.63
C THR A 306 1.86 -31.78 -3.11
N ALA A 307 1.12 -32.43 -2.21
CA ALA A 307 -0.11 -31.87 -1.65
C ALA A 307 0.13 -30.64 -0.77
N TYR A 308 1.19 -30.63 0.06
CA TYR A 308 1.56 -29.48 0.88
C TYR A 308 2.16 -28.34 0.05
N LEU A 309 2.98 -28.67 -0.96
CA LEU A 309 3.46 -27.67 -1.93
C LEU A 309 2.31 -27.04 -2.70
N ALA A 310 1.40 -27.87 -3.23
CA ALA A 310 0.21 -27.36 -3.91
C ALA A 310 -0.59 -26.44 -2.98
N LEU A 311 -0.74 -26.80 -1.70
CA LEU A 311 -1.44 -25.94 -0.73
C LEU A 311 -0.70 -24.62 -0.48
N TYR A 312 0.64 -24.64 -0.39
CA TYR A 312 1.46 -23.42 -0.31
C TYR A 312 1.20 -22.52 -1.53
N PHE A 313 1.31 -23.08 -2.75
CA PHE A 313 1.08 -22.32 -3.98
C PHE A 313 -0.38 -21.86 -4.16
N MET A 314 -1.36 -22.59 -3.63
CA MET A 314 -2.77 -22.17 -3.64
C MET A 314 -3.05 -21.04 -2.65
N ALA A 315 -2.29 -20.95 -1.55
CA ALA A 315 -2.58 -20.06 -0.44
C ALA A 315 -1.77 -18.76 -0.45
N VAL A 316 -0.64 -18.71 -1.16
CA VAL A 316 0.36 -17.65 -1.00
C VAL A 316 0.64 -16.99 -2.34
N ALA A 317 0.45 -15.67 -2.44
CA ALA A 317 1.56 -14.81 -2.88
C ALA A 317 2.01 -13.87 -1.75
N LEU A 318 1.11 -13.46 -0.85
CA LEU A 318 1.40 -12.42 0.16
C LEU A 318 2.00 -12.89 1.51
N LYS A 319 1.86 -14.15 1.91
CA LYS A 319 2.21 -14.59 3.29
C LYS A 319 3.64 -15.09 3.51
N ALA A 320 4.44 -15.24 2.46
CA ALA A 320 5.82 -15.71 2.54
C ALA A 320 6.87 -14.61 2.79
N LEU A 321 6.42 -13.35 2.96
CA LEU A 321 7.25 -12.21 3.37
C LEU A 321 6.98 -11.87 4.85
N PRO A 322 7.54 -12.63 5.82
CA PRO A 322 7.49 -12.25 7.23
C PRO A 322 8.23 -10.93 7.53
N CYS A 323 8.86 -10.29 6.54
CA CYS A 323 9.49 -8.96 6.70
C CYS A 323 8.62 -7.77 6.30
N LEU A 324 7.43 -7.97 5.71
CA LEU A 324 6.56 -6.86 5.27
C LEU A 324 5.21 -6.81 5.99
N VAL A 325 4.76 -7.92 6.58
CA VAL A 325 3.46 -7.98 7.28
C VAL A 325 3.50 -7.31 8.66
N ASP A 326 4.66 -7.23 9.33
CA ASP A 326 4.79 -6.52 10.61
C ASP A 326 4.72 -4.99 10.48
N ILE A 327 4.65 -4.47 9.25
CA ILE A 327 4.37 -3.07 9.00
C ILE A 327 2.85 -2.85 8.95
N TRP A 328 2.04 -3.82 8.53
CA TRP A 328 0.58 -3.64 8.36
C TRP A 328 -0.23 -4.36 9.44
N GLY A 329 0.12 -4.10 10.71
CA GLY A 329 -0.72 -4.44 11.85
C GLY A 329 -2.01 -3.61 11.81
N HIS A 330 -3.14 -4.32 11.76
CA HIS A 330 -4.48 -3.79 12.00
C HIS A 330 -4.61 -3.05 13.33
#